data_AF-V4H4N2-F1
#
_entry.id   AF-V4H4N2-F1
#
_cell.length_a   1.000
_cell.length_b   1.000
_cell.length_c   1.000
_cell.angle_alpha   90.00
_cell.angle_beta   90.00
_cell.angle_gamma   90.00
#
_symmetry.space_group_name_H-M   'P 1'
#
loop_
_entity.id
_entity.type
_entity.pdbx_description
1 polymer ?
#
loop_
_entity_poly.entity_id
_entity_poly.type
_entity_poly.pdbx_seq_one_letter_code
_entity_poly.pdbx_strand_id
1 'polypeptide(L)'
;MKITLQPATESDKPYLLSLRKQTMTEHLERQGIFLCHEAHISRLEEHLQGSKIVFINRDKVGCLKYRANDERLEIMQLQIAPQHQNRGFGTAILQCLLAQYAHTPAYLTVLKGNPAVRLYQQLGFSIYFEDEFEYEMVLYGG
;
A
#
# COMPACT_ATOMS: atom_id res chain seq x y z
N MET A 1 -16.49 4.34 11.42
CA MET A 1 -15.81 4.77 10.18
C MET A 1 -16.16 3.79 9.08
N LYS A 2 -16.71 4.23 7.95
CA LYS A 2 -17.07 3.33 6.84
C LYS A 2 -15.95 3.32 5.81
N ILE A 3 -15.33 2.16 5.55
CA ILE A 3 -14.31 2.00 4.51
C ILE A 3 -14.95 1.32 3.31
N THR A 4 -14.78 1.90 2.13
CA THR A 4 -15.23 1.32 0.86
C THR A 4 -14.03 1.23 -0.07
N LEU A 5 -13.85 0.06 -0.69
CA LEU A 5 -12.83 -0.16 -1.72
C LEU A 5 -13.53 -0.30 -3.07
N GLN A 6 -13.24 0.60 -4.00
CA GLN A 6 -13.77 0.53 -5.36
C GLN A 6 -12.66 0.10 -6.32
N PRO A 7 -12.87 -0.91 -7.19
CA PRO A 7 -11.90 -1.25 -8.22
C PRO A 7 -11.52 -0.01 -9.04
N ALA A 8 -10.22 0.24 -9.20
CA ALA A 8 -9.74 1.33 -10.02
C ALA A 8 -9.98 1.02 -11.50
N THR A 9 -10.22 2.07 -12.27
CA THR A 9 -10.40 2.00 -13.72
C THR A 9 -9.28 2.77 -14.43
N GLU A 10 -9.21 2.64 -15.76
CA GLU A 10 -8.32 3.47 -16.59
C GLU A 10 -8.51 4.97 -16.34
N SER A 11 -9.73 5.40 -16.03
CA SER A 11 -10.05 6.81 -15.75
C SER A 11 -9.43 7.31 -14.43
N ASP A 12 -9.03 6.41 -13.53
CA ASP A 12 -8.38 6.76 -12.26
C ASP A 12 -6.86 6.91 -12.40
N LYS A 13 -6.25 6.53 -13.53
CA LYS A 13 -4.79 6.61 -13.74
C LYS A 13 -4.19 8.00 -13.41
N PRO A 14 -4.80 9.13 -13.82
CA PRO A 14 -4.25 10.45 -13.47
C PRO A 14 -4.22 10.69 -11.95
N TYR A 15 -5.27 10.29 -11.23
CA TYR A 15 -5.33 10.40 -9.77
C TYR A 15 -4.29 9.49 -9.11
N LEU A 16 -4.20 8.23 -9.53
CA LEU A 16 -3.27 7.26 -8.96
C LEU A 16 -1.80 7.64 -9.21
N LEU A 17 -1.47 8.16 -10.40
CA LEU A 17 -0.13 8.64 -10.70
C LEU A 17 0.25 9.83 -9.81
N SER A 18 -0.68 10.78 -9.65
CA SER A 18 -0.49 11.94 -8.77
C SER A 18 -0.31 11.52 -7.31
N LEU A 19 -1.17 10.63 -6.81
CA LEU A 19 -1.08 10.07 -5.46
C LEU A 19 0.26 9.35 -5.24
N ARG A 20 0.71 8.55 -6.22
CA ARG A 20 1.99 7.85 -6.13
C ARG A 20 3.15 8.81 -5.98
N LYS A 21 3.22 9.88 -6.79
CA LYS A 21 4.29 10.87 -6.69
C LYS A 21 4.27 11.58 -5.33
N GLN A 22 3.10 11.99 -4.87
CA GLN A 22 2.94 12.65 -3.57
C GLN A 22 3.32 11.78 -2.36
N THR A 23 3.26 10.45 -2.50
CA THR A 23 3.47 9.52 -1.38
C THR A 23 4.78 8.74 -1.46
N MET A 24 5.40 8.62 -2.63
CA MET A 24 6.61 7.80 -2.81
C MET A 24 7.86 8.59 -3.13
N THR A 25 7.77 9.74 -3.82
CA THR A 25 8.95 10.45 -4.33
C THR A 25 9.92 10.78 -3.19
N GLU A 26 9.46 11.41 -2.12
CA GLU A 26 10.33 11.77 -0.99
C GLU A 26 10.98 10.54 -0.33
N HIS A 27 10.25 9.42 -0.19
CA HIS A 27 10.80 8.20 0.40
C HIS A 27 11.87 7.55 -0.48
N LEU A 28 11.69 7.56 -1.80
CA LEU A 28 12.66 7.03 -2.76
C LEU A 28 13.91 7.91 -2.81
N GLU A 29 13.75 9.23 -2.90
CA GLU A 29 14.86 10.18 -2.98
C GLU A 29 15.73 10.16 -1.72
N ARG A 30 15.14 9.96 -0.54
CA ARG A 30 15.89 9.75 0.72
C ARG A 30 16.78 8.51 0.70
N GLN A 31 16.49 7.53 -0.15
CA GLN A 31 17.34 6.36 -0.40
C GLN A 31 18.24 6.52 -1.63
N GLY A 32 18.33 7.72 -2.22
CA GLY A 32 19.10 7.97 -3.43
C GLY A 32 18.46 7.42 -4.71
N ILE A 33 17.19 7.00 -4.65
CA ILE A 33 16.45 6.46 -5.81
C ILE A 33 15.63 7.59 -6.44
N PHE A 34 16.04 8.04 -7.63
CA PHE A 34 15.35 9.08 -8.38
C PHE A 34 14.63 8.48 -9.59
N LEU A 35 13.31 8.35 -9.50
CA LEU A 35 12.50 7.78 -10.59
C LEU A 35 12.05 8.86 -11.58
N CYS A 36 12.19 8.57 -12.87
CA CYS A 36 11.58 9.40 -13.91
C CYS A 36 10.06 9.24 -13.96
N HIS A 37 9.39 10.11 -14.74
CA HIS A 37 7.94 10.08 -14.90
C HIS A 37 7.46 8.72 -15.43
N GLU A 38 8.16 8.16 -16.41
CA GLU A 38 7.87 6.90 -17.08
C GLU A 38 8.00 5.72 -16.10
N ALA A 39 8.99 5.76 -15.21
CA ALA A 39 9.14 4.75 -14.15
C ALA A 39 7.97 4.79 -13.15
N HIS A 40 7.43 5.98 -12.84
CA HIS A 40 6.22 6.08 -12.04
C HIS A 40 4.98 5.52 -12.77
N ILE A 41 4.86 5.74 -14.08
CA ILE A 41 3.80 5.15 -14.91
C ILE A 41 3.91 3.62 -14.92
N SER A 42 5.10 3.08 -15.17
CA SER A 42 5.32 1.62 -15.22
C SER A 42 4.88 0.95 -13.91
N ARG A 43 5.24 1.52 -12.75
CA ARG A 43 4.83 1.03 -11.43
C ARG A 43 3.33 1.21 -11.12
N LEU A 44 2.68 2.18 -11.75
CA LEU A 44 1.24 2.34 -11.68
C LEU A 44 0.55 1.23 -12.48
N GLU A 45 0.97 1.03 -13.73
CA GLU A 45 0.40 0.06 -14.67
C GLU A 45 0.62 -1.39 -14.24
N GLU A 46 1.74 -1.65 -13.56
CA GLU A 46 2.01 -2.93 -12.91
C GLU A 46 0.82 -3.33 -12.03
N HIS A 47 0.06 -4.32 -12.51
CA HIS A 47 -1.11 -4.85 -11.84
C HIS A 47 -2.19 -3.80 -11.48
N LEU A 48 -2.54 -2.93 -12.44
CA LEU A 48 -3.60 -1.94 -12.25
C LEU A 48 -4.91 -2.56 -11.75
N GLN A 49 -5.29 -3.74 -12.26
CA GLN A 49 -6.51 -4.48 -11.86
C GLN A 49 -6.61 -4.81 -10.37
N GLY A 50 -5.49 -4.89 -9.65
CA GLY A 50 -5.47 -5.09 -8.20
C GLY A 50 -5.58 -3.79 -7.40
N SER A 51 -5.60 -2.64 -8.07
CA SER A 51 -5.75 -1.33 -7.42
C SER A 51 -7.19 -1.07 -7.06
N LYS A 52 -7.41 -0.60 -5.84
CA LYS A 52 -8.71 -0.14 -5.36
C LYS A 52 -8.57 1.28 -4.84
N ILE A 53 -9.45 2.17 -5.31
CA ILE A 53 -9.63 3.49 -4.72
C ILE A 53 -10.23 3.31 -3.33
N VAL A 54 -9.58 3.93 -2.35
CA VAL A 54 -10.03 3.88 -0.96
C VAL A 54 -10.90 5.09 -0.68
N PHE A 55 -12.13 4.82 -0.24
CA PHE A 55 -13.01 5.83 0.31
C PHE A 55 -13.21 5.60 1.80
N ILE A 56 -13.14 6.69 2.57
CA ILE A 56 -13.53 6.70 3.98
C ILE A 56 -14.71 7.65 4.13
N ASN A 57 -15.84 7.09 4.56
CA ASN A 57 -17.15 7.71 4.51
C ASN A 57 -17.54 8.09 3.07
N ARG A 58 -17.24 9.32 2.64
CA ARG A 58 -17.48 9.83 1.28
C ARG A 58 -16.22 10.40 0.62
N ASP A 59 -15.11 10.49 1.37
CA ASP A 59 -13.89 11.11 0.89
C ASP A 59 -13.00 10.09 0.21
N LYS A 60 -12.49 10.44 -0.97
CA LYS A 60 -11.45 9.67 -1.66
C LYS A 60 -10.12 9.91 -0.94
N VAL A 61 -9.64 8.93 -0.18
CA VAL A 61 -8.49 9.11 0.71
C VAL A 61 -7.18 8.53 0.17
N GLY A 62 -7.24 7.62 -0.80
CA GLY A 62 -6.04 6.90 -1.21
C GLY A 62 -6.25 5.75 -2.18
N CYS A 63 -5.26 4.85 -2.20
CA CYS A 63 -5.23 3.63 -2.99
C CYS A 63 -4.73 2.46 -2.13
N LEU A 64 -5.33 1.29 -2.32
CA LEU A 64 -4.86 0.01 -1.83
C LEU A 64 -4.70 -0.91 -3.04
N LYS A 65 -3.50 -1.40 -3.31
CA LYS A 65 -3.20 -2.36 -4.38
C LYS A 65 -2.77 -3.68 -3.75
N TYR A 66 -3.45 -4.76 -4.07
CA TYR A 66 -3.10 -6.08 -3.57
C TYR A 66 -3.51 -7.20 -4.53
N ARG A 67 -2.85 -8.35 -4.38
CA ARG A 67 -3.23 -9.63 -5.00
C ARG A 67 -3.58 -10.61 -3.90
N ALA A 68 -4.58 -11.45 -4.14
CA ALA A 68 -4.93 -12.49 -3.19
C ALA A 68 -5.34 -13.77 -3.91
N ASN A 69 -4.95 -14.89 -3.34
CA ASN A 69 -5.48 -16.23 -3.61
C ASN A 69 -5.61 -16.98 -2.28
N ASP A 70 -5.91 -18.27 -2.32
CA ASP A 70 -6.14 -19.08 -1.11
C ASP A 70 -4.88 -19.23 -0.24
N GLU A 71 -3.69 -19.07 -0.81
CA GLU A 71 -2.40 -19.32 -0.15
C GLU A 71 -1.66 -18.04 0.25
N ARG A 72 -1.91 -16.93 -0.45
CA ARG A 72 -1.11 -15.70 -0.30
C ARG A 72 -1.94 -14.45 -0.54
N LEU A 73 -1.84 -13.51 0.42
CA LEU A 73 -2.25 -12.12 0.26
C LEU A 73 -0.99 -11.26 0.08
N GLU A 74 -0.79 -10.66 -1.08
CA GLU A 74 0.32 -9.74 -1.36
C GLU A 74 -0.20 -8.29 -1.39
N ILE A 75 0.17 -7.51 -0.38
CA ILE A 75 -0.15 -6.08 -0.27
C ILE A 75 0.96 -5.30 -0.98
N MET A 76 0.69 -4.91 -2.23
CA MET A 76 1.67 -4.25 -3.08
C MET A 76 1.82 -2.77 -2.74
N GLN A 77 0.70 -2.07 -2.46
CA GLN A 77 0.70 -0.63 -2.20
C GLN A 77 -0.40 -0.24 -1.23
N LEU A 78 -0.06 0.57 -0.24
CA LEU A 78 -1.01 1.36 0.56
C LEU A 78 -0.56 2.81 0.51
N GLN A 79 -1.36 3.66 -0.14
CA GLN A 79 -1.04 5.08 -0.32
C GLN A 79 -2.21 5.92 0.18
N ILE A 80 -1.98 6.73 1.19
CA ILE A 80 -2.95 7.68 1.73
C ILE A 80 -2.49 9.08 1.32
N ALA A 81 -3.39 9.87 0.73
CA ALA A 81 -3.06 11.22 0.31
C ALA A 81 -2.59 12.05 1.50
N PRO A 82 -1.56 12.92 1.36
CA PRO A 82 -0.93 13.62 2.48
C PRO A 82 -1.91 14.29 3.46
N GLN A 83 -2.97 14.93 2.95
CA GLN A 83 -4.00 15.60 3.75
C GLN A 83 -4.84 14.65 4.64
N HIS A 84 -4.80 13.34 4.39
CA HIS A 84 -5.52 12.30 5.11
C HIS A 84 -4.62 11.40 5.99
N GLN A 85 -3.30 11.64 6.01
CA GLN A 85 -2.35 10.87 6.81
C GLN A 85 -2.43 11.21 8.30
N ASN A 86 -1.81 10.37 9.15
CA ASN A 86 -1.77 10.51 10.62
C ASN A 86 -3.14 10.49 11.32
N ARG A 87 -4.15 9.88 10.69
CA ARG A 87 -5.53 9.75 11.22
C ARG A 87 -5.94 8.29 11.52
N GLY A 88 -5.00 7.35 11.52
CA GLY A 88 -5.28 5.92 11.72
C GLY A 88 -5.91 5.21 10.51
N PHE A 89 -6.03 5.88 9.36
CA PHE A 89 -6.66 5.32 8.16
C PHE A 89 -5.91 4.10 7.62
N GLY A 90 -4.57 4.17 7.54
CA GLY A 90 -3.76 3.04 7.08
C GLY A 90 -3.99 1.78 7.91
N THR A 91 -3.99 1.93 9.24
CA THR A 91 -4.29 0.84 10.19
C THR A 91 -5.66 0.24 9.93
N ALA A 92 -6.70 1.07 9.84
CA ALA A 92 -8.07 0.58 9.69
C ALA A 92 -8.31 -0.08 8.32
N ILE A 93 -7.69 0.43 7.25
CA ILE A 93 -7.76 -0.18 5.91
C ILE A 93 -7.12 -1.56 5.92
N LEU A 94 -5.93 -1.69 6.50
CA LEU A 94 -5.23 -2.96 6.60
C LEU A 94 -5.97 -3.96 7.49
N GLN A 95 -6.48 -3.54 8.64
CA GLN A 95 -7.30 -4.40 9.50
C GLN A 95 -8.54 -4.94 8.76
N CYS A 96 -9.21 -4.09 7.98
CA CYS A 96 -10.37 -4.50 7.17
C CYS A 96 -9.98 -5.50 6.09
N LEU A 97 -8.82 -5.32 5.44
CA LEU A 97 -8.29 -6.25 4.45
C LEU A 97 -7.90 -7.59 5.11
N LEU A 98 -7.11 -7.55 6.17
CA LEU A 98 -6.61 -8.75 6.85
C LEU A 98 -7.75 -9.59 7.43
N ALA A 99 -8.82 -8.96 7.93
CA ALA A 99 -10.01 -9.68 8.40
C ALA A 99 -10.73 -10.46 7.27
N GLN A 100 -10.65 -10.01 6.01
CA GLN A 100 -11.21 -10.72 4.86
C GLN A 100 -10.36 -11.95 4.47
N TYR A 101 -9.09 -11.97 4.85
CA TYR A 101 -8.10 -13.00 4.50
C TYR A 101 -7.46 -13.57 5.77
N ALA A 102 -8.24 -13.78 6.84
CA ALA A 102 -7.73 -14.08 8.18
C ALA A 102 -6.86 -15.35 8.26
N HIS A 103 -7.11 -16.32 7.37
CA HIS A 103 -6.40 -17.60 7.30
C HIS A 103 -5.32 -17.63 6.21
N THR A 104 -5.10 -16.52 5.52
CA THR A 104 -4.14 -16.42 4.42
C THR A 104 -2.95 -15.57 4.87
N PRO A 105 -1.72 -16.09 4.81
CA PRO A 105 -0.54 -15.30 5.11
C PRO A 105 -0.44 -14.04 4.23
N ALA A 106 -0.19 -12.90 4.87
CA ALA A 106 -0.09 -11.61 4.22
C ALA A 106 1.37 -11.17 4.10
N TYR A 107 1.76 -10.67 2.92
CA TYR A 107 3.12 -10.25 2.59
C TYR A 107 3.12 -8.83 2.06
N LEU A 108 4.18 -8.09 2.37
CA LEU A 108 4.43 -6.76 1.82
C LEU A 108 5.93 -6.46 1.78
N THR A 109 6.27 -5.46 0.98
CA THR A 109 7.62 -4.88 0.94
C THR A 109 7.54 -3.40 1.31
N VAL A 110 8.52 -2.92 2.07
CA VAL A 110 8.57 -1.53 2.54
C VAL A 110 10.01 -1.00 2.57
N LEU A 111 10.21 0.20 2.02
CA LEU A 111 11.51 0.90 2.05
C LEU A 111 11.97 1.12 3.50
N LYS A 112 13.25 0.87 3.77
CA LYS A 112 13.88 1.22 5.04
C LYS A 112 13.78 2.72 5.31
N GLY A 113 13.50 3.09 6.56
CA GLY A 113 13.24 4.49 6.94
C GLY A 113 11.85 5.02 6.54
N ASN A 114 11.01 4.24 5.85
CA ASN A 114 9.61 4.59 5.68
C ASN A 114 8.88 4.44 7.04
N PRO A 115 8.15 5.47 7.52
CA PRO A 115 7.42 5.40 8.80
C PRO A 115 6.37 4.28 8.85
N ALA A 116 5.94 3.76 7.69
CA ALA A 116 5.00 2.64 7.60
C ALA A 116 5.54 1.34 8.24
N VAL A 117 6.85 1.16 8.41
CA VAL A 117 7.42 -0.01 9.10
C VAL A 117 6.79 -0.19 10.48
N ARG A 118 6.67 0.91 11.25
CA ARG A 118 6.07 0.87 12.59
C ARG A 118 4.59 0.48 12.53
N LEU A 119 3.86 0.97 11.53
CA LEU A 119 2.45 0.59 11.31
C LEU A 119 2.34 -0.92 11.08
N TYR A 120 3.16 -1.48 10.21
CA TYR A 120 3.11 -2.92 9.89
C TYR A 120 3.48 -3.78 11.10
N GLN A 121 4.53 -3.40 11.85
CA GLN A 121 4.91 -4.10 13.08
C GLN A 121 3.79 -4.06 14.14
N GLN A 122 3.09 -2.93 14.30
CA GLN A 122 1.95 -2.81 15.21
C GLN A 122 0.75 -3.69 14.79
N LEU A 123 0.64 -4.01 13.51
CA LEU A 123 -0.35 -4.95 12.98
C LEU A 123 0.11 -6.42 13.06
N GLY A 124 1.29 -6.68 13.63
CA GLY A 124 1.83 -8.02 13.83
C GLY A 124 2.70 -8.54 12.69
N PHE A 125 2.98 -7.73 11.66
CA PHE A 125 3.93 -8.14 10.62
C PHE A 125 5.34 -8.24 11.21
N SER A 126 6.02 -9.35 10.90
CA SER A 126 7.43 -9.57 11.19
C SER A 126 8.27 -9.45 9.93
N ILE A 127 9.48 -8.91 10.04
CA ILE A 127 10.46 -8.92 8.95
C ILE A 127 10.98 -10.36 8.80
N TYR A 128 10.92 -10.92 7.59
CA TYR A 128 11.47 -12.25 7.29
C TYR A 128 12.64 -12.21 6.32
N PHE A 129 12.81 -11.09 5.62
CA PHE A 129 13.95 -10.83 4.74
C PHE A 129 14.20 -9.32 4.68
N GLU A 130 15.46 -8.94 4.47
CA GLU A 130 15.86 -7.56 4.22
C GLU A 130 17.03 -7.54 3.23
N ASP A 131 17.08 -6.53 2.36
CA ASP A 131 18.25 -6.21 1.55
C ASP A 131 18.81 -4.84 1.95
N GLU A 132 19.56 -4.15 1.09
CA GLU A 132 20.09 -2.82 1.39
C GLU A 132 18.99 -1.75 1.54
N PHE A 133 17.89 -1.88 0.81
CA PHE A 133 16.91 -0.80 0.59
C PHE A 133 15.56 -1.08 1.26
N GLU A 134 15.14 -2.35 1.34
CA GLU A 134 13.77 -2.74 1.68
C GLU A 134 13.73 -3.84 2.76
N TYR A 135 12.62 -3.85 3.50
CA TYR A 135 12.18 -4.97 4.32
C TYR A 135 11.07 -5.73 3.60
N GLU A 136 11.18 -7.05 3.56
CA GLU A 136 10.05 -7.93 3.28
C GLU A 136 9.44 -8.40 4.60
N MET A 137 8.14 -8.22 4.73
CA MET A 137 7.41 -8.49 5.96
C MET A 137 6.25 -9.46 5.72
N VAL A 138 6.01 -10.31 6.72
CA VAL A 138 4.96 -11.32 6.71
C VAL A 138 4.12 -11.24 7.98
N LEU A 139 2.82 -11.44 7.82
CA LEU A 139 1.90 -11.77 8.91
C LEU A 139 1.32 -13.15 8.58
N TYR A 140 1.61 -14.15 9.42
CA TYR A 140 1.05 -15.48 9.26
C TYR A 140 -0.43 -15.48 9.63
N GLY A 141 -1.27 -16.11 8.80
CA GLY A 141 -2.69 -16.31 9.10
C GLY A 141 -2.87 -17.10 10.39
N GLY A 142 -3.90 -16.75 11.15
CA GLY A 142 -4.26 -17.42 12.41
C GLY A 142 -5.02 -18.72 12.21
#